data_AF-A0A0F9PEB7-F1
#
_entry.id   AF-A0A0F9PEB7-F1
#
_cell.length_a   1.000
_cell.length_b   1.000
_cell.length_c   1.000
_cell.angle_alpha   90.00
_cell.angle_beta   90.00
_cell.angle_gamma   90.00
#
_symmetry.space_group_name_H-M   'P 1'
#
loop_
_entity.id
_entity.type
_entity.pdbx_description
1 polymer ?
#
loop_
_entity_poly.entity_id
_entity_poly.type
_entity_poly.pdbx_seq_one_letter_code
_entity_poly.pdbx_strand_id
1 'polypeptide(L)'
;MAGITLSQAGEAIVYPAVPWSKRLFSLKVRSFPKGSAPRHLVQFLFKKGGVPATCARETADKSGAARVHAMNSCVSSALRRK
;
A
#
# COMPACT_ATOMS: atom_id res chain seq x y z
N MET A 1 3.94 10.13 -12.46
CA MET A 1 3.75 10.59 -11.06
C MET A 1 2.26 10.68 -10.80
N ALA A 2 1.74 10.06 -9.75
CA ALA A 2 0.34 10.26 -9.36
C ALA A 2 0.23 11.63 -8.67
N GLY A 3 -0.35 12.61 -9.35
CA GLY A 3 -0.76 13.90 -8.77
C GLY A 3 -2.21 13.81 -8.30
N ILE A 4 -2.56 14.61 -7.29
CA ILE A 4 -3.94 14.81 -6.86
C ILE A 4 -4.33 16.20 -7.35
N THR A 5 -5.48 16.33 -8.01
CA THR A 5 -5.94 17.64 -8.47
C THR A 5 -6.27 18.53 -7.26
N LEU A 6 -6.15 19.85 -7.40
CA LEU A 6 -6.48 20.80 -6.32
C LEU A 6 -7.91 20.60 -5.79
N SER A 7 -8.85 20.26 -6.67
CA SER A 7 -10.23 19.90 -6.32
C SER A 7 -10.34 18.64 -5.44
N GLN A 8 -9.40 17.71 -5.52
CA GLN A 8 -9.37 16.47 -4.74
C GLN A 8 -8.54 16.59 -3.45
N ALA A 9 -7.83 17.72 -3.24
CA ALA A 9 -6.98 17.92 -2.07
C ALA A 9 -7.79 17.93 -0.76
N GLY A 10 -9.04 18.41 -0.79
CA GLY A 10 -9.93 18.43 0.39
C GLY A 10 -10.39 17.04 0.85
N GLU A 11 -10.39 16.05 -0.05
CA GLU A 11 -10.74 14.66 0.26
C GLU A 11 -9.51 13.79 0.55
N ALA A 12 -8.31 14.38 0.45
CA ALA A 12 -7.08 13.62 0.54
C ALA A 12 -6.76 13.27 1.99
N ILE A 13 -6.51 11.98 2.22
CA ILE A 13 -6.14 11.43 3.51
C ILE A 13 -4.61 11.26 3.53
N VAL A 14 -3.98 11.81 4.57
CA VAL A 14 -2.55 11.65 4.84
C VAL A 14 -2.35 10.52 5.83
N TYR A 15 -1.42 9.62 5.53
CA TYR A 15 -1.03 8.53 6.43
C TYR A 15 0.49 8.30 6.34
N PRO A 16 1.11 7.70 7.37
CA PRO A 16 2.50 7.30 7.32
C PRO A 16 2.76 6.48 6.06
N ALA A 17 3.83 6.83 5.36
CA ALA A 17 4.19 6.08 4.18
C ALA A 17 4.60 4.65 4.57
N VAL A 18 4.52 3.76 3.59
CA VAL A 18 5.04 2.40 3.74
C VAL A 18 6.55 2.43 4.02
N PRO A 19 7.11 1.49 4.80
CA PRO A 19 8.49 1.55 5.28
C PRO A 19 9.58 1.64 4.20
N TRP A 20 9.29 1.22 2.97
CA TRP A 20 10.22 1.29 1.83
C TRP A 20 10.03 2.53 0.94
N SER A 21 9.07 3.40 1.28
CA SER A 21 8.90 4.69 0.62
C SER A 21 10.04 5.61 1.03
N LYS A 22 10.63 6.33 0.07
CA LYS A 22 11.55 7.45 0.37
C LYS A 22 10.84 8.69 0.96
N ARG A 23 9.50 8.71 0.90
CA ARG A 23 8.66 9.79 1.44
C ARG A 23 8.15 9.41 2.82
N LEU A 24 8.05 10.39 3.73
CA LEU A 24 7.53 10.21 5.08
C LEU A 24 6.02 9.96 5.11
N PHE A 25 5.29 10.57 4.18
CA PHE A 25 3.83 10.51 4.12
C PHE A 25 3.37 10.02 2.76
N SER A 26 2.19 9.40 2.76
CA SER A 26 1.49 9.01 1.55
C SER A 26 0.10 9.64 1.55
N LEU A 27 -0.31 10.10 0.38
CA LEU A 27 -1.58 10.78 0.13
C LEU A 27 -2.49 9.82 -0.66
N LYS A 28 -3.73 9.62 -0.20
CA LYS A 28 -4.77 8.87 -0.92
C LYS A 28 -6.05 9.69 -0.94
N VAL A 29 -6.76 9.65 -2.06
CA VAL A 29 -8.09 10.23 -2.20
C VAL A 29 -9.18 9.28 -1.67
N ARG A 30 -8.90 7.97 -1.62
CA ARG A 30 -9.86 6.95 -1.15
C ARG A 30 -9.19 5.96 -0.21
N SER A 31 -9.85 5.68 0.90
CA SER A 31 -9.51 4.58 1.80
C SER A 31 -10.78 4.02 2.44
N PHE A 32 -10.76 2.76 2.85
CA PHE A 32 -11.82 2.24 3.70
C PHE A 32 -11.79 2.98 5.05
N PRO A 33 -12.95 3.35 5.62
CA PRO A 33 -13.01 3.80 7.00
C PRO A 33 -12.25 2.85 7.95
N LYS A 34 -11.71 3.41 9.03
CA LYS A 34 -10.93 2.62 10.00
C LYS A 34 -11.81 1.49 10.54
N GLY A 35 -11.36 0.24 10.35
CA GLY A 35 -12.08 -0.95 10.80
C GLY A 35 -13.16 -1.47 9.85
N SER A 36 -13.46 -0.78 8.75
CA SER A 36 -14.49 -1.20 7.79
C SER A 36 -13.91 -1.84 6.51
N ALA A 37 -12.66 -2.31 6.57
CA ALA A 37 -12.07 -3.06 5.46
C ALA A 37 -12.83 -4.38 5.30
N PRO A 38 -13.35 -4.70 4.09
CA PRO A 38 -14.02 -5.98 3.83
C PRO A 38 -13.15 -7.16 4.27
N ARG A 39 -13.77 -8.20 4.86
CA ARG A 39 -13.04 -9.36 5.45
C ARG A 39 -12.03 -10.00 4.49
N HIS A 40 -12.36 -10.10 3.21
CA HIS A 40 -11.48 -10.67 2.18
C HIS A 40 -10.25 -9.79 1.88
N LEU A 41 -10.32 -8.48 2.17
CA LEU A 41 -9.24 -7.51 1.98
C LEU A 41 -8.35 -7.35 3.22
N VAL A 42 -8.78 -7.81 4.39
CA VAL A 42 -8.06 -7.65 5.66
C VAL A 42 -6.64 -8.22 5.62
N GLN A 43 -6.41 -9.31 4.87
CA GLN A 43 -5.09 -9.91 4.68
C GLN A 43 -4.14 -9.05 3.82
N PHE A 44 -4.69 -8.13 3.02
CA PHE A 44 -3.93 -7.18 2.19
C PHE A 44 -3.70 -5.84 2.88
N LEU A 45 -4.13 -5.71 4.14
CA LEU A 45 -3.73 -4.60 5.00
C LEU A 45 -2.29 -4.83 5.51
N PHE A 46 -1.57 -3.74 5.73
CA PHE A 46 -0.22 -3.77 6.27
C PHE A 46 -0.25 -4.07 7.78
N LYS A 47 -0.49 -5.34 8.12
CA LYS A 47 -0.51 -5.87 9.49
C LYS A 47 0.46 -7.03 9.65
N LYS A 48 0.85 -7.35 10.88
CA LYS A 48 1.70 -8.51 11.20
C LYS A 48 1.06 -9.78 10.62
N GLY A 49 1.80 -10.52 9.79
CA GLY A 49 1.32 -11.75 9.13
C GLY A 49 0.38 -11.54 7.94
N GLY A 50 0.11 -10.30 7.51
CA GLY A 50 -0.62 -10.04 6.27
C GLY A 50 0.25 -10.25 5.02
N VAL A 51 -0.38 -10.42 3.86
CA VAL A 51 0.27 -10.56 2.54
C VAL A 51 1.32 -9.47 2.31
N PRO A 52 1.06 -8.17 2.60
CA PRO A 52 2.06 -7.13 2.38
C PRO A 52 3.30 -7.29 3.26
N ALA A 53 3.17 -7.86 4.47
CA ALA A 53 4.30 -8.10 5.36
C ALA A 53 5.20 -9.23 4.81
N THR A 54 4.61 -10.27 4.22
CA THR A 54 5.34 -11.34 3.52
C THR A 54 6.05 -10.77 2.29
N CYS A 55 5.33 -10.06 1.42
CA CYS A 55 5.90 -9.42 0.23
C CYS A 55 7.01 -8.42 0.59
N ALA A 56 6.91 -7.73 1.74
CA ALA A 56 7.93 -6.80 2.20
C ALA A 56 9.24 -7.50 2.60
N ARG A 57 9.17 -8.74 3.10
CA ARG A 57 10.34 -9.60 3.37
C ARG A 57 10.96 -10.12 2.07
N GLU A 58 10.14 -10.58 1.13
CA GLU A 58 10.59 -11.10 -0.17
C GLU A 58 11.28 -10.04 -1.05
N THR A 59 10.99 -8.76 -0.79
CA THR A 59 11.53 -7.62 -1.56
C THR A 59 12.53 -6.79 -0.76
N ALA A 60 13.04 -7.32 0.36
CA ALA A 60 13.95 -6.60 1.25
C ALA A 60 15.29 -6.24 0.59
N ASP A 61 15.71 -7.01 -0.42
CA ASP A 61 16.90 -6.78 -1.25
C ASP A 61 16.75 -5.60 -2.22
N LYS A 62 15.53 -5.13 -2.46
CA LYS A 62 15.23 -4.09 -3.45
C LYS A 62 15.15 -2.70 -2.82
N SER A 63 15.31 -1.67 -3.65
CA SER A 63 15.16 -0.28 -3.21
C SER A 63 14.42 0.58 -4.23
N GLY A 64 13.96 1.76 -3.79
CA GLY A 64 13.34 2.76 -4.66
C GLY A 64 12.16 2.23 -5.48
N ALA A 65 12.10 2.61 -6.76
CA ALA A 65 11.03 2.20 -7.67
C ALA A 65 10.98 0.68 -7.86
N ALA A 66 12.14 0.00 -7.92
CA ALA A 66 12.20 -1.44 -8.11
C ALA A 66 11.49 -2.21 -6.98
N ARG A 67 11.66 -1.77 -5.73
CA ARG A 67 10.93 -2.35 -4.59
C ARG A 67 9.43 -2.09 -4.66
N VAL A 68 9.01 -0.90 -5.10
CA VAL A 68 7.58 -0.58 -5.26
C VAL A 68 6.94 -1.48 -6.33
N HIS A 69 7.59 -1.64 -7.48
CA HIS A 69 7.09 -2.54 -8.53
C HIS A 69 7.03 -4.00 -8.07
N ALA A 70 8.07 -4.48 -7.40
CA ALA A 70 8.10 -5.85 -6.87
C ALA A 70 7.03 -6.08 -5.79
N MET A 71 6.84 -5.13 -4.87
CA MET A 71 5.75 -5.17 -3.87
C MET A 71 4.38 -5.25 -4.54
N ASN A 72 4.13 -4.38 -5.52
CA ASN A 72 2.85 -4.35 -6.24
C ASN A 72 2.60 -5.66 -6.98
N SER A 73 3.64 -6.24 -7.61
CA SER A 73 3.56 -7.53 -8.29
C SER A 73 3.23 -8.67 -7.33
N CYS A 74 3.92 -8.75 -6.18
CA CYS A 74 3.68 -9.77 -5.16
C CYS A 74 2.25 -9.70 -4.59
N VAL A 75 1.81 -8.51 -4.18
CA VAL A 75 0.46 -8.31 -3.64
C VAL A 75 -0.61 -8.62 -4.69
N SER A 76 -0.40 -8.20 -5.95
CA SER A 76 -1.35 -8.48 -7.04
C SER A 76 -1.44 -9.98 -7.34
N SER A 77 -0.31 -10.69 -7.30
CA SER A 77 -0.27 -12.14 -7.50
C SER A 77 -1.01 -12.88 -6.38
N ALA A 78 -0.84 -12.44 -5.13
CA ALA A 78 -1.57 -12.98 -3.98
C ALA A 78 -3.08 -12.67 -4.04
N LEU A 79 -3.46 -11.53 -4.62
CA LEU A 79 -4.87 -11.18 -4.84
C LEU A 79 -5.54 -12.09 -5.88
N ARG A 80 -4.82 -12.42 -6.97
CA ARG A 80 -5.35 -13.29 -8.05
C ARG A 80 -5.47 -14.77 -7.68
N ARG A 81 -4.79 -15.20 -6.61
CA ARG A 81 -4.84 -16.59 -6.12
C ARG A 81 -6.03 -16.87 -5.19
N LYS A 82 -6.85 -15.86 -4.90
CA LYS A 82 -8.07 -15.97 -4.10
C LYS A 82 -9.29 -15.71 -4.96
#